data_AF-A0A662TZ59-F1
#
_entry.id   AF-A0A662TZ59-F1
#
_cell.length_a   1.000
_cell.length_b   1.000
_cell.length_c   1.000
_cell.angle_alpha   90.00
_cell.angle_beta   90.00
_cell.angle_gamma   90.00
#
_symmetry.space_group_name_H-M   'P 1'
#
loop_
_entity.id
_entity.type
_entity.pdbx_description
1 polymer ?
#
loop_
_entity_poly.entity_id
_entity_poly.type
_entity_poly.pdbx_seq_one_letter_code
_entity_poly.pdbx_strand_id
1 'polypeptide(L)' 'MPSKETKKDIAYEIIEFLVKKLGHKRFDYNDLAYAWKRYKKPIKFTTLARYVRKFAEMGILRRIGRNEFEWVGD' A
#
# COMPACT_ATOMS: atom_id res chain seq x y z
N MET A 1 -10.65 19.49 10.14
CA MET A 1 -9.66 18.97 11.12
C MET A 1 -8.90 17.81 10.47
N PRO A 2 -7.60 17.89 10.16
CA PRO A 2 -6.85 16.75 9.62
C PRO A 2 -6.35 15.89 10.80
N SER A 3 -7.23 15.07 11.36
CA SER A 3 -7.00 14.37 12.62
C SER A 3 -6.49 12.95 12.38
N LYS A 4 -5.17 12.73 12.40
CA LYS A 4 -4.51 11.40 12.40
C LYS A 4 -4.81 10.43 11.23
N GLU A 5 -5.81 10.69 10.39
CA GLU A 5 -6.16 9.92 9.19
C GLU A 5 -5.13 10.07 8.06
N THR A 6 -4.38 11.18 8.02
CA THR A 6 -3.50 11.56 6.91
C THR A 6 -2.45 10.50 6.55
N LYS A 7 -1.97 9.71 7.53
CA LYS A 7 -0.97 8.66 7.28
C LYS A 7 -1.59 7.39 6.66
N LYS A 8 -2.85 7.09 6.98
CA LYS A 8 -3.62 6.01 6.36
C LYS A 8 -3.94 6.38 4.92
N ASP A 9 -4.29 7.65 4.69
CA ASP A 9 -4.57 8.21 3.36
C ASP A 9 -3.36 8.08 2.44
N ILE A 10 -2.18 8.54 2.89
CA ILE A 10 -0.95 8.43 2.08
C ILE A 10 -0.57 6.97 1.77
N ALA A 11 -0.72 6.05 2.74
CA ALA A 11 -0.41 4.64 2.49
C ALA A 11 -1.38 4.03 1.47
N TYR A 12 -2.66 4.38 1.55
CA TYR A 12 -3.67 3.98 0.59
C TYR A 12 -3.35 4.56 -0.79
N GLU A 13 -3.05 5.86 -0.91
CA GLU A 13 -2.67 6.51 -2.17
C GLU A 13 -1.47 5.84 -2.84
N ILE A 14 -0.44 5.44 -2.08
CA ILE A 14 0.73 4.75 -2.64
C ILE A 14 0.36 3.39 -3.22
N ILE A 15 -0.49 2.62 -2.52
CA ILE A 15 -0.93 1.30 -2.97
C ILE A 15 -1.90 1.43 -4.14
N GLU A 16 -2.83 2.38 -4.06
CA GLU A 16 -3.77 2.69 -5.14
C GLU A 16 -3.02 3.15 -6.39
N PHE A 17 -2.00 4.00 -6.26
CA PHE A 17 -1.12 4.37 -7.37
C PHE A 17 -0.48 3.12 -7.99
N LEU A 18 0.04 2.23 -7.16
CA LEU A 18 0.64 0.99 -7.63
C LEU A 18 -0.36 0.11 -8.39
N VAL A 19 -1.59 -0.03 -7.90
CA VAL A 19 -2.62 -0.87 -8.53
C VAL A 19 -3.19 -0.23 -9.78
N LYS A 20 -3.62 1.04 -9.70
CA LYS A 20 -4.34 1.74 -10.78
C LYS A 20 -3.42 2.32 -11.84
N LYS A 21 -2.28 2.90 -11.47
CA LYS A 21 -1.37 3.54 -12.44
C LYS A 21 -0.38 2.58 -13.07
N LEU A 22 0.02 1.52 -12.36
CA LEU A 22 0.90 0.50 -12.93
C LEU A 22 0.13 -0.70 -13.49
N GLY A 23 -1.13 -0.90 -13.09
CA GLY A 23 -1.95 -2.04 -13.52
C GLY A 23 -1.67 -3.32 -12.72
N HIS A 24 -0.98 -3.21 -11.58
CA HIS A 24 -0.56 -4.34 -10.77
C HIS A 24 -1.64 -4.70 -9.75
N LYS A 25 -2.58 -5.60 -10.11
CA LYS A 25 -3.52 -6.16 -9.12
C LYS A 25 -2.82 -6.98 -8.04
N ARG A 26 -1.60 -7.46 -8.31
CA ARG A 26 -0.74 -8.20 -7.37
C ARG A 26 0.59 -7.49 -7.23
N PHE A 27 1.11 -7.41 -6.02
CA PHE A 27 2.35 -6.72 -5.73
C PHE A 27 3.08 -7.30 -4.54
N ASP A 28 4.39 -7.11 -4.53
CA ASP A 28 5.24 -7.46 -3.40
C ASP A 28 5.83 -6.21 -2.70
N TYR A 29 6.74 -6.41 -1.73
CA TYR A 29 7.41 -5.30 -1.08
C TYR A 29 8.38 -4.53 -2.00
N ASN A 30 8.88 -5.12 -3.09
CA ASN A 30 9.73 -4.44 -4.06
C ASN A 30 8.92 -3.47 -4.91
N ASP A 31 7.77 -3.90 -5.41
CA ASP A 31 6.82 -3.03 -6.11
C ASP A 31 6.36 -1.88 -5.20
N LEU A 32 6.03 -2.20 -3.94
CA LEU A 32 5.67 -1.21 -2.94
C LEU A 32 6.81 -0.21 -2.70
N ALA A 33 8.06 -0.66 -2.66
CA ALA A 33 9.22 0.21 -2.49
C ALA A 33 9.44 1.10 -3.72
N TYR A 34 9.15 0.62 -4.93
CA TYR A 34 9.17 1.41 -6.15
C TYR A 34 8.12 2.52 -6.11
N ALA A 35 6.85 2.19 -5.80
CA ALA A 35 5.78 3.18 -5.67
C ALA A 35 6.06 4.20 -4.57
N TRP A 36 6.56 3.74 -3.42
CA TRP A 36 6.97 4.60 -2.31
C TRP A 36 8.05 5.61 -2.70
N LYS A 37 9.06 5.20 -3.48
CA LYS A 37 10.09 6.10 -4.02
C LYS A 37 9.50 7.10 -5.01
N ARG A 38 8.60 6.67 -5.90
CA ARG A 38 7.90 7.55 -6.86
C ARG A 38 7.07 8.62 -6.17
N TYR A 39 6.46 8.31 -5.04
CA TYR A 39 5.72 9.24 -4.20
C TYR A 39 6.59 10.19 -3.34
N LYS A 40 7.90 10.25 -3.59
CA LYS A 40 8.86 11.07 -2.83
C LYS A 40 8.97 10.71 -1.34
N LYS A 41 8.73 9.43 -1.00
CA LYS A 41 8.95 8.89 0.35
C LYS A 41 8.21 9.68 1.46
N PRO A 42 6.89 9.87 1.36
CA PRO A 42 6.13 10.77 2.25
C PRO A 42 5.99 10.21 3.68
N ILE A 43 6.22 8.90 3.85
CA ILE A 43 6.24 8.19 5.13
C ILE A 43 7.42 7.22 5.18
N LYS A 44 7.79 6.68 6.35
CA LYS A 44 8.81 5.62 6.44
C LYS A 44 8.29 4.34 5.76
N PHE A 45 9.16 3.63 5.03
CA PHE A 45 8.79 2.37 4.37
C PHE A 45 8.28 1.30 5.34
N THR A 46 8.85 1.23 6.55
CA THR A 46 8.37 0.32 7.61
C THR A 46 6.96 0.65 8.07
N THR A 47 6.59 1.93 8.09
CA THR A 47 5.22 2.38 8.36
C THR A 47 4.29 1.97 7.23
N LEU A 48 4.70 2.15 5.97
CA LEU A 48 3.92 1.72 4.80
C LEU A 48 3.69 0.19 4.82
N ALA A 49 4.74 -0.60 5.07
CA ALA A 49 4.63 -2.05 5.18
C ALA A 49 3.69 -2.50 6.32
N ARG A 50 3.61 -1.73 7.42
CA ARG A 50 2.64 -1.98 8.50
C ARG A 50 1.21 -1.69 8.03
N TYR A 51 1.00 -0.63 7.25
CA TYR A 51 -0.32 -0.34 6.68
C TYR A 51 -0.76 -1.40 5.68
N VAL A 52 0.13 -1.91 4.82
CA VAL A 52 -0.17 -3.03 3.92
C VAL A 52 -0.70 -4.24 4.70
N ARG A 53 -0.05 -4.61 5.81
CA ARG A 53 -0.54 -5.71 6.67
C ARG A 53 -1.91 -5.39 7.27
N LYS A 54 -2.13 -4.18 7.77
CA LYS A 54 -3.45 -3.76 8.28
C LYS A 54 -4.53 -3.78 7.20
N PHE A 55 -4.21 -3.38 5.98
CA PHE A 55 -5.16 -3.45 4.87
C PHE A 55 -5.48 -4.90 4.49
N ALA A 56 -4.52 -5.82 4.65
CA ALA A 56 -4.80 -7.24 4.52
C ALA A 56 -5.73 -7.76 5.64
N GLU A 57 -5.50 -7.35 6.89
CA GLU A 57 -6.38 -7.67 8.03
C GLU A 57 -7.80 -7.09 7.87
N MET A 58 -7.92 -5.94 7.22
CA MET A 58 -9.20 -5.29 6.92
C MET A 58 -9.91 -5.83 5.66
N GLY A 59 -9.28 -6.76 4.93
CA GLY A 59 -9.84 -7.34 3.70
C GLY A 59 -9.74 -6.46 2.44
N ILE A 60 -9.10 -5.30 2.52
CA ILE A 60 -8.82 -4.41 1.36
C ILE A 60 -7.77 -5.07 0.45
N LEU A 61 -6.82 -5.77 1.06
CA LEU A 61 -5.84 -6.60 0.39
C LEU A 61 -6.05 -8.06 0.79
N ARG A 62 -5.68 -8.98 -0.09
CA ARG A 62 -5.54 -10.40 0.22
C ARG A 62 -4.06 -10.74 0.24
N ARG A 63 -3.58 -11.32 1.33
CA ARG A 63 -2.22 -11.87 1.37
C ARG A 63 -2.22 -13.19 0.60
N ILE A 64 -1.43 -13.26 -0.47
CA ILE A 64 -1.33 -14.46 -1.33
C ILE A 64 0.02 -15.19 -1.16
N GLY A 65 1.00 -14.55 -0.52
CA GLY A 65 2.31 -15.13 -0.25
C GLY A 65 2.98 -14.55 0.99
N ARG A 66 4.25 -14.90 1.21
CA ARG A 66 5.00 -14.41 2.38
C ARG A 66 5.11 -12.88 2.36
N ASN A 67 5.32 -12.32 1.18
CA ASN A 67 5.54 -10.89 0.92
C ASN A 67 4.66 -10.35 -0.22
N GLU A 68 3.65 -11.10 -0.64
CA GLU A 68 2.84 -10.82 -1.82
C GLU A 68 1.39 -10.56 -1.42
N PHE A 69 0.82 -9.54 -2.04
CA PHE A 69 -0.52 -9.04 -1.76
C PHE A 69 -1.28 -8.83 -3.06
N GLU A 70 -2.56 -9.15 -3.04
CA GLU A 70 -3.50 -8.90 -4.11
C GLU A 70 -4.49 -7.83 -3.66
N TRP A 71 -4.77 -6.87 -4.53
CA TRP A 71 -5.78 -5.85 -4.29
C TRP A 71 -7.19 -6.44 -4.47
N VAL A 72 -8.03 -6.31 -3.44
CA VAL A 72 -9.39 -6.88 -3.41
C VAL A 72 -10.47 -5.80 -3.45
N GLY A 73 -10.16 -4.57 -3.03
CA GLY A 73 -11.12 -3.46 -3.06
C GLY A 73 -11.49 -3.08 -4.50
N ASP A 74 -12.77 -2.86 -4.77
CA ASP A 74 -13.25 -2.17 -5.98
C ASP A 74 -13.94 -0.88 -5.53
#